data_AF-A0A7J9FVU3-F1
#
_entry.id   AF-A0A7J9FVU3-F1
#
_cell.length_a   1.000
_cell.length_b   1.000
_cell.length_c   1.000
_cell.angle_alpha   90.00
_cell.angle_beta   90.00
_cell.angle_gamma   90.00
#
_symmetry.space_group_name_H-M   'P 1'
#
loop_
_entity.id
_entity.type
_entity.pdbx_description
1 polymer ?
#
loop_
_entity_poly.entity_id
_entity_poly.type
_entity_poly.pdbx_seq_one_letter_code
_entity_poly.pdbx_strand_id
1 'polypeptide(L)'
;VFSKAWKATCNAPSRKPVLIIPATKIFLLKPVTFSGPCKSTSIHVLMSGNIVAPNSKMAWKGFHINRWLAFTHVNGLTIIGYGTINGRGAAWWSQPCLHKVPQALTFYRCNGLVLKGIRHINSQRNQITVSNCKDVTFSNLHISAPKTSPNTDGVDIASSSHVRILNSFIGTGDDCIAISSGSSHINITGIACGPGHGISTGALGAYGEDTVEEVHVRNCTLKGTMTGV
;
A
#
# COMPACT_ATOMS: atom_id res chain seq x y z
N VAL A 1 -14.04 7.94 -15.73
CA VAL A 1 -14.59 8.90 -14.73
C VAL A 1 -13.60 9.15 -13.59
N PHE A 2 -13.16 8.12 -12.86
CA PHE A 2 -12.23 8.26 -11.73
C PHE A 2 -10.97 9.07 -12.05
N SER A 3 -10.25 8.75 -13.14
CA SER A 3 -9.03 9.48 -13.53
C SER A 3 -9.28 10.95 -13.88
N LYS A 4 -10.48 11.29 -14.37
CA LYS A 4 -10.86 12.70 -14.62
C LYS A 4 -11.09 13.42 -13.29
N ALA A 5 -11.77 12.78 -12.34
CA ALA A 5 -11.98 13.33 -11.01
C ALA A 5 -10.66 13.54 -10.24
N TRP A 6 -9.72 12.58 -10.32
CA TRP A 6 -8.37 12.76 -9.81
C TRP A 6 -7.67 13.97 -10.44
N LYS A 7 -7.65 14.05 -11.78
CA LYS A 7 -7.01 15.18 -12.49
C LYS A 7 -7.62 16.53 -12.08
N ALA A 8 -8.93 16.60 -11.91
CA ALA A 8 -9.60 17.80 -11.43
C ALA A 8 -9.18 18.15 -9.99
N THR A 9 -9.13 17.16 -9.10
CA THR A 9 -8.72 17.33 -7.70
C THR A 9 -7.27 17.83 -7.60
N CYS A 10 -6.35 17.18 -8.32
CA CYS A 10 -4.93 17.50 -8.31
C CYS A 10 -4.62 18.89 -8.91
N ASN A 11 -5.43 19.36 -9.86
CA ASN A 11 -5.29 20.68 -10.50
C ASN A 11 -6.15 21.79 -9.90
N ALA A 12 -6.93 21.49 -8.86
CA ALA A 12 -7.81 22.46 -8.24
C ALA A 12 -7.00 23.56 -7.55
N PRO A 13 -7.40 24.84 -7.65
CA PRO A 13 -6.75 25.96 -6.97
C PRO A 13 -7.09 26.02 -5.46
N SER A 14 -7.90 25.08 -4.96
CA SER A 14 -8.28 25.00 -3.55
C SER A 14 -7.07 24.68 -2.67
N ARG A 15 -7.04 25.23 -1.45
CA ARG A 15 -6.02 24.87 -0.44
C ARG A 15 -6.12 23.41 -0.01
N LYS A 16 -7.31 22.80 -0.08
CA LYS A 16 -7.59 21.44 0.39
C LYS A 16 -8.58 20.73 -0.54
N PRO A 17 -8.20 20.39 -1.78
CA PRO A 17 -9.10 19.71 -2.70
C PRO A 17 -9.39 18.29 -2.24
N VAL A 18 -10.63 17.84 -2.47
CA VAL A 18 -11.15 16.57 -1.97
C VAL A 18 -11.67 15.72 -3.13
N LEU A 19 -11.13 14.52 -3.27
CA LEU A 19 -11.71 13.46 -4.09
C LEU A 19 -12.60 12.57 -3.21
N ILE A 20 -13.87 12.40 -3.58
CA ILE A 20 -14.82 11.57 -2.82
C ILE A 20 -15.05 10.26 -3.57
N ILE A 21 -14.87 9.15 -2.87
CA ILE A 21 -15.29 7.80 -3.28
C ILE A 21 -16.50 7.44 -2.40
N PRO A 22 -17.73 7.63 -2.89
CA PRO A 22 -18.94 7.51 -2.07
C PRO A 22 -19.29 6.06 -1.72
N ALA A 23 -19.86 5.85 -0.52
CA ALA A 23 -20.14 4.54 0.07
C ALA A 23 -20.91 3.56 -0.82
N THR A 24 -21.85 4.07 -1.63
CA THR A 24 -22.73 3.25 -2.49
C THR A 24 -22.10 2.84 -3.81
N LYS A 25 -20.84 3.20 -4.07
CA LYS A 25 -20.19 2.99 -5.36
C LYS A 25 -19.03 2.02 -5.27
N ILE A 26 -18.89 1.25 -6.36
CA ILE A 26 -17.76 0.37 -6.62
C ILE A 26 -17.11 0.85 -7.92
N PHE A 27 -15.82 1.16 -7.89
CA PHE A 27 -15.06 1.58 -9.04
C PHE A 27 -14.12 0.45 -9.49
N LEU A 28 -14.35 -0.07 -10.68
CA LEU A 28 -13.40 -0.97 -11.35
C LEU A 28 -12.28 -0.12 -11.95
N LEU A 29 -11.06 -0.27 -11.44
CA LEU A 29 -9.88 0.41 -11.97
C LEU A 29 -8.93 -0.61 -12.57
N LYS A 30 -8.53 -0.39 -13.83
CA LYS A 30 -7.37 -1.05 -14.45
C LYS A 30 -6.07 -0.41 -13.93
N PRO A 31 -4.87 -0.94 -14.25
CA PRO A 31 -3.61 -0.29 -13.88
C PRO A 31 -3.63 1.21 -14.17
N VAL A 32 -3.36 2.01 -13.15
CA VAL A 32 -3.42 3.47 -13.23
C VAL A 32 -2.43 4.10 -12.27
N THR A 33 -1.74 5.11 -12.78
CA THR A 33 -0.85 5.98 -12.00
C THR A 33 -1.47 7.36 -11.85
N PHE A 34 -1.56 7.81 -10.61
CA PHE A 34 -2.00 9.13 -10.18
C PHE A 34 -0.77 9.98 -9.87
N SER A 35 -0.33 10.74 -10.87
CA SER A 35 0.89 11.54 -10.77
C SER A 35 0.62 12.96 -10.32
N GLY A 36 1.49 13.45 -9.43
CA GLY A 36 1.70 14.87 -9.17
C GLY A 36 2.89 15.44 -9.98
N PRO A 37 3.44 16.60 -9.57
CA PRO A 37 2.99 17.39 -8.43
C PRO A 37 1.58 17.94 -8.63
N CYS A 38 0.79 17.96 -7.55
CA CYS A 38 -0.51 18.64 -7.54
C CYS A 38 -0.33 20.12 -7.20
N LYS A 39 -1.30 20.97 -7.60
CA LYS A 39 -1.25 22.41 -7.30
C LYS A 39 -1.36 22.70 -5.80
N SER A 40 -2.13 21.89 -5.09
CA SER A 40 -2.22 21.94 -3.63
C SER A 40 -1.21 20.99 -2.99
N THR A 41 -0.64 21.42 -1.87
CA THR A 41 0.21 20.62 -0.98
C THR A 41 -0.58 19.80 0.04
N SER A 42 -1.93 19.81 -0.01
CA SER A 42 -2.79 19.03 0.88
C SER A 42 -3.96 18.42 0.10
N ILE A 43 -3.73 17.23 -0.46
CA ILE A 43 -4.74 16.51 -1.26
C ILE A 43 -5.48 15.53 -0.35
N HIS A 44 -6.82 15.56 -0.37
CA HIS A 44 -7.65 14.67 0.45
C HIS A 44 -8.44 13.71 -0.43
N VAL A 45 -8.46 12.44 -0.05
CA VAL A 45 -9.31 11.40 -0.63
C VAL A 45 -10.19 10.85 0.48
N LEU A 46 -11.49 11.09 0.39
CA LEU A 46 -12.48 10.53 1.31
C LEU A 46 -13.01 9.23 0.70
N MET A 47 -12.56 8.10 1.25
CA MET A 47 -12.85 6.77 0.73
C MET A 47 -13.87 6.02 1.59
N SER A 48 -15.15 6.17 1.24
CA SER A 48 -16.25 5.40 1.85
C SER A 48 -16.69 4.22 0.98
N GLY A 49 -16.55 4.32 -0.34
CA GLY A 49 -16.89 3.28 -1.31
C GLY A 49 -15.74 2.32 -1.61
N ASN A 50 -15.93 1.48 -2.62
CA ASN A 50 -14.98 0.41 -2.94
C ASN A 50 -14.24 0.65 -4.26
N ILE A 51 -12.98 0.24 -4.31
CA ILE A 51 -12.19 0.12 -5.54
C ILE A 51 -11.88 -1.37 -5.75
N VAL A 52 -12.11 -1.89 -6.95
CA VAL A 52 -11.84 -3.28 -7.29
C VAL A 52 -10.94 -3.37 -8.51
N ALA A 53 -10.02 -4.35 -8.51
CA ALA A 53 -9.21 -4.65 -9.67
C ALA A 53 -9.97 -5.53 -10.68
N PRO A 54 -9.49 -5.68 -11.91
CA PRO A 54 -9.97 -6.71 -12.81
C PRO A 54 -9.66 -8.11 -12.26
N ASN A 55 -10.60 -9.03 -12.39
CA ASN A 55 -10.56 -10.37 -11.80
C ASN A 55 -9.84 -11.43 -12.66
N SER A 56 -9.34 -11.08 -13.84
CA SER A 56 -8.64 -12.00 -14.74
C SER A 56 -7.39 -11.34 -15.33
N LYS A 57 -6.31 -12.10 -15.55
CA LYS A 57 -5.07 -11.57 -16.16
C LYS A 57 -5.33 -10.95 -17.54
N MET A 58 -6.26 -11.50 -18.32
CA MET A 58 -6.62 -11.01 -19.65
C MET A 58 -7.12 -9.55 -19.63
N ALA A 59 -7.86 -9.16 -18.59
CA ALA A 59 -8.38 -7.80 -18.47
C ALA A 59 -7.28 -6.73 -18.21
N TRP A 60 -6.05 -7.17 -17.93
CA TRP A 60 -4.85 -6.35 -17.75
C TRP A 60 -3.99 -6.26 -19.02
N LYS A 61 -4.35 -7.00 -20.09
CA LYS A 61 -3.63 -6.95 -21.36
C LYS A 61 -3.62 -5.51 -21.92
N GLY A 62 -2.45 -5.07 -22.37
CA GLY A 62 -2.22 -3.72 -22.88
C GLY A 62 -1.87 -2.67 -21.82
N PHE A 63 -1.74 -3.06 -20.55
CA PHE A 63 -1.30 -2.18 -19.46
C PHE A 63 0.10 -2.56 -18.96
N HIS A 64 0.80 -1.60 -18.37
CA HIS A 64 2.02 -1.88 -17.61
C HIS A 64 1.66 -2.58 -16.30
N ILE A 65 1.99 -3.87 -16.17
CA ILE A 65 1.54 -4.74 -15.07
C ILE A 65 2.47 -4.78 -13.85
N ASN A 66 3.37 -3.80 -13.69
CA ASN A 66 4.24 -3.77 -12.51
C ASN A 66 3.46 -3.34 -11.25
N ARG A 67 2.44 -2.48 -11.42
CA ARG A 67 1.65 -1.88 -10.33
C ARG A 67 0.21 -1.74 -10.79
N TRP A 68 -0.74 -1.90 -9.87
CA TRP A 68 -2.16 -1.68 -10.11
C TRP A 68 -2.56 -0.24 -9.85
N LEU A 69 -2.53 0.20 -8.60
CA LEU A 69 -2.78 1.59 -8.22
C LEU A 69 -1.46 2.18 -7.77
N ALA A 70 -1.07 3.30 -8.38
CA ALA A 70 0.13 4.02 -7.96
C ALA A 70 -0.16 5.50 -7.74
N PHE A 71 0.33 6.06 -6.66
CA PHE A 71 0.48 7.50 -6.47
C PHE A 71 1.96 7.84 -6.59
N THR A 72 2.30 8.78 -7.46
CA THR A 72 3.69 9.16 -7.74
C THR A 72 3.85 10.67 -7.58
N HIS A 73 4.81 11.12 -6.76
CA HIS A 73 5.11 12.56 -6.59
C HIS A 73 3.92 13.38 -6.07
N VAL A 74 3.09 12.77 -5.20
CA VAL A 74 1.94 13.45 -4.58
C VAL A 74 2.27 13.73 -3.12
N ASN A 75 2.72 14.95 -2.84
CA ASN A 75 3.01 15.39 -1.48
C ASN A 75 1.73 15.82 -0.73
N GLY A 76 1.69 15.57 0.57
CA GLY A 76 0.56 15.91 1.45
C GLY A 76 -0.72 15.16 1.12
N LEU A 77 -0.60 13.95 0.57
CA LEU A 77 -1.74 13.09 0.28
C LEU A 77 -2.31 12.49 1.56
N THR A 78 -3.60 12.72 1.80
CA THR A 78 -4.36 12.12 2.90
C THR A 78 -5.49 11.29 2.32
N ILE A 79 -5.47 9.97 2.56
CA ILE A 79 -6.55 9.04 2.19
C ILE A 79 -7.17 8.52 3.48
N ILE A 80 -8.44 8.87 3.72
CA ILE A 80 -9.16 8.47 4.93
C ILE A 80 -10.54 7.90 4.61
N GLY A 81 -10.98 6.94 5.42
CA GLY A 81 -12.36 6.45 5.40
C GLY A 81 -12.44 5.01 5.87
N TYR A 82 -13.46 4.30 5.41
CA TYR A 82 -13.76 2.91 5.78
C TYR A 82 -14.05 2.02 4.56
N GLY A 83 -13.85 2.56 3.36
CA GLY A 83 -14.01 1.85 2.10
C GLY A 83 -12.97 0.74 1.90
N THR A 84 -13.21 -0.12 0.91
CA THR A 84 -12.33 -1.26 0.58
C THR A 84 -11.62 -1.09 -0.74
N ILE A 85 -10.30 -1.29 -0.76
CA ILE A 85 -9.52 -1.57 -1.98
C ILE A 85 -9.37 -3.09 -2.06
N ASN A 86 -9.89 -3.70 -3.13
CA ASN A 86 -9.84 -5.15 -3.33
C ASN A 86 -9.07 -5.49 -4.61
N GLY A 87 -7.90 -6.08 -4.45
CA GLY A 87 -7.02 -6.48 -5.54
C GLY A 87 -7.53 -7.65 -6.38
N ARG A 88 -8.51 -8.43 -5.91
CA ARG A 88 -9.01 -9.63 -6.60
C ARG A 88 -7.86 -10.52 -7.11
N GLY A 89 -6.86 -10.73 -6.24
CA GLY A 89 -5.57 -11.32 -6.56
C GLY A 89 -5.58 -12.81 -6.92
N ALA A 90 -6.67 -13.53 -6.72
CA ALA A 90 -6.74 -14.99 -6.88
C ALA A 90 -6.18 -15.52 -8.21
N ALA A 91 -6.45 -14.81 -9.31
CA ALA A 91 -5.93 -15.20 -10.62
C ALA A 91 -4.39 -15.18 -10.71
N TRP A 92 -3.71 -14.43 -9.82
CA TRP A 92 -2.27 -14.21 -9.82
C TRP A 92 -1.48 -15.14 -8.90
N TRP A 93 -2.16 -15.81 -7.96
CA TRP A 93 -1.50 -16.67 -6.96
C TRP A 93 -1.08 -18.03 -7.50
N SER A 94 -1.61 -18.43 -8.66
CA SER A 94 -1.12 -19.62 -9.36
C SER A 94 0.20 -19.32 -10.09
N GLN A 95 1.23 -20.12 -9.82
CA GLN A 95 2.55 -20.04 -10.47
C GLN A 95 3.19 -18.63 -10.36
N PRO A 96 3.33 -18.09 -9.14
CA PRO A 96 3.77 -16.70 -8.92
C PRO A 96 5.19 -16.43 -9.48
N CYS A 97 6.05 -17.45 -9.53
CA CYS A 97 7.43 -17.32 -10.00
C CYS A 97 7.57 -17.24 -11.53
N LEU A 98 6.53 -17.58 -12.30
CA LEU A 98 6.61 -17.68 -13.76
C LEU A 98 6.22 -16.38 -14.48
N HIS A 99 5.64 -15.42 -13.77
CA HIS A 99 5.09 -14.22 -14.36
C HIS A 99 5.33 -12.99 -13.49
N LYS A 100 5.39 -11.81 -14.12
CA LYS A 100 5.35 -10.54 -13.39
C LYS A 100 3.97 -10.39 -12.74
N VAL A 101 3.96 -10.23 -11.42
CA VAL A 101 2.74 -10.00 -10.64
C VAL A 101 2.71 -8.55 -10.15
N PRO A 102 1.62 -7.81 -10.40
CA PRO A 102 1.53 -6.40 -10.01
C PRO A 102 1.49 -6.23 -8.48
N GLN A 103 2.15 -5.18 -7.99
CA GLN A 103 1.89 -4.63 -6.65
C GLN A 103 0.50 -3.96 -6.64
N ALA A 104 -0.24 -4.05 -5.53
CA ALA A 104 -1.62 -3.56 -5.51
C ALA A 104 -1.71 -2.04 -5.31
N LEU A 105 -1.13 -1.49 -4.24
CA LEU A 105 -1.13 -0.06 -3.95
C LEU A 105 0.29 0.44 -3.71
N THR A 106 0.81 1.30 -4.58
CA THR A 106 2.15 1.87 -4.46
C THR A 106 2.11 3.37 -4.22
N PHE A 107 2.85 3.82 -3.22
CA PHE A 107 3.20 5.22 -3.01
C PHE A 107 4.69 5.40 -3.33
N TYR A 108 4.98 6.23 -4.33
CA TYR A 108 6.34 6.51 -4.76
C TYR A 108 6.60 8.02 -4.69
N ARG A 109 7.61 8.44 -3.93
CA ARG A 109 7.94 9.87 -3.74
C ARG A 109 6.75 10.71 -3.28
N CYS A 110 5.96 10.18 -2.34
CA CYS A 110 4.81 10.86 -1.75
C CYS A 110 5.16 11.24 -0.30
N ASN A 111 5.59 12.49 -0.08
CA ASN A 111 5.98 12.95 1.25
C ASN A 111 4.79 13.51 2.03
N GLY A 112 4.79 13.39 3.36
CA GLY A 112 3.66 13.82 4.19
C GLY A 112 2.39 13.00 3.92
N LEU A 113 2.55 11.69 3.68
CA LEU A 113 1.49 10.77 3.30
C LEU A 113 0.73 10.27 4.53
N VAL A 114 -0.60 10.31 4.48
CA VAL A 114 -1.48 9.74 5.51
C VAL A 114 -2.45 8.76 4.87
N LEU A 115 -2.50 7.53 5.40
CA LEU A 115 -3.50 6.52 5.06
C LEU A 115 -4.18 6.06 6.35
N LYS A 116 -5.51 6.19 6.44
CA LYS A 116 -6.24 5.88 7.68
C LYS A 116 -7.58 5.19 7.46
N GLY A 117 -7.82 4.13 8.23
CA GLY A 117 -9.14 3.50 8.39
C GLY A 117 -9.57 2.54 7.27
N ILE A 118 -8.85 2.51 6.14
CA ILE A 118 -9.29 1.74 4.97
C ILE A 118 -9.07 0.23 5.14
N ARG A 119 -9.83 -0.55 4.38
CA ARG A 119 -9.62 -1.99 4.18
C ARG A 119 -8.85 -2.21 2.88
N HIS A 120 -7.77 -2.99 2.90
CA HIS A 120 -7.01 -3.34 1.70
C HIS A 120 -6.87 -4.86 1.63
N ILE A 121 -7.49 -5.50 0.63
CA ILE A 121 -7.65 -6.96 0.63
C ILE A 121 -7.26 -7.60 -0.70
N ASN A 122 -6.80 -8.85 -0.61
CA ASN A 122 -6.59 -9.76 -1.74
C ASN A 122 -5.77 -9.12 -2.88
N SER A 123 -4.61 -8.54 -2.55
CA SER A 123 -3.64 -8.06 -3.53
C SER A 123 -3.13 -9.18 -4.44
N GLN A 124 -2.61 -8.82 -5.61
CA GLN A 124 -2.00 -9.77 -6.53
C GLN A 124 -0.63 -10.23 -6.00
N ARG A 125 0.19 -9.27 -5.53
CA ARG A 125 1.46 -9.45 -4.79
C ARG A 125 1.39 -8.60 -3.51
N ASN A 126 2.33 -7.70 -3.25
CA ASN A 126 2.33 -6.81 -2.08
C ASN A 126 1.03 -5.98 -2.01
N GLN A 127 0.48 -5.85 -0.80
CA GLN A 127 -0.72 -5.07 -0.53
C GLN A 127 -0.42 -3.58 -0.67
N ILE A 128 0.52 -3.07 0.13
CA ILE A 128 0.92 -1.66 0.10
C ILE A 128 2.44 -1.57 -0.02
N THR A 129 2.94 -0.73 -0.93
CA THR A 129 4.36 -0.43 -1.08
C THR A 129 4.60 1.06 -0.88
N VAL A 130 5.54 1.41 -0.01
CA VAL A 130 6.02 2.76 0.25
C VAL A 130 7.47 2.85 -0.19
N SER A 131 7.74 3.67 -1.20
CA SER A 131 9.09 3.79 -1.76
C SER A 131 9.50 5.24 -1.95
N ASN A 132 10.72 5.58 -1.53
CA ASN A 132 11.27 6.93 -1.66
C ASN A 132 10.39 8.01 -1.01
N CYS A 133 9.75 7.71 0.12
CA CYS A 133 8.84 8.62 0.81
C CYS A 133 9.43 9.10 2.14
N LYS A 134 9.03 10.29 2.57
CA LYS A 134 9.32 10.85 3.89
C LYS A 134 8.04 11.24 4.60
N ASP A 135 7.99 11.08 5.93
CA ASP A 135 6.87 11.48 6.77
C ASP A 135 5.57 10.75 6.39
N VAL A 136 5.57 9.42 6.60
CA VAL A 136 4.45 8.54 6.23
C VAL A 136 3.73 8.08 7.49
N THR A 137 2.40 8.14 7.51
CA THR A 137 1.59 7.68 8.64
C THR A 137 0.43 6.81 8.18
N PHE A 138 0.52 5.53 8.48
CA PHE A 138 -0.51 4.53 8.25
C PHE A 138 -1.13 4.15 9.58
N SER A 139 -2.46 4.24 9.70
CA SER A 139 -3.14 3.98 10.98
C SER A 139 -4.52 3.37 10.81
N ASN A 140 -4.92 2.51 11.75
CA ASN A 140 -6.25 1.88 11.78
C ASN A 140 -6.58 1.15 10.46
N LEU A 141 -5.59 0.51 9.83
CA LEU A 141 -5.78 -0.23 8.60
C LEU A 141 -6.23 -1.65 8.90
N HIS A 142 -6.99 -2.23 7.97
CA HIS A 142 -7.28 -3.66 7.95
C HIS A 142 -6.80 -4.25 6.63
N ILE A 143 -5.64 -4.88 6.66
CA ILE A 143 -4.98 -5.48 5.50
C ILE A 143 -5.14 -7.00 5.58
N SER A 144 -5.67 -7.61 4.52
CA SER A 144 -5.82 -9.07 4.53
C SER A 144 -5.72 -9.78 3.18
N ALA A 145 -5.08 -10.94 3.15
CA ALA A 145 -5.15 -11.91 2.07
C ALA A 145 -5.10 -13.34 2.65
N PRO A 146 -5.47 -14.39 1.87
CA PRO A 146 -5.38 -15.76 2.35
C PRO A 146 -3.97 -16.14 2.81
N LYS A 147 -3.85 -16.95 3.87
CA LYS A 147 -2.53 -17.44 4.35
C LYS A 147 -1.69 -18.10 3.24
N THR A 148 -2.33 -18.68 2.24
CA THR A 148 -1.67 -19.40 1.14
C THR A 148 -1.41 -18.52 -0.08
N SER A 149 -1.72 -17.22 -0.06
CA SER A 149 -1.45 -16.34 -1.20
C SER A 149 0.02 -15.87 -1.18
N PRO A 150 0.80 -16.22 -2.21
CA PRO A 150 2.25 -15.98 -2.22
C PRO A 150 2.59 -14.50 -2.34
N ASN A 151 3.61 -14.03 -1.61
CA ASN A 151 4.16 -12.67 -1.72
C ASN A 151 3.09 -11.59 -1.57
N THR A 152 2.14 -11.80 -0.65
CA THR A 152 1.06 -10.85 -0.36
C THR A 152 1.37 -9.94 0.82
N ASP A 153 2.63 -9.54 0.92
CA ASP A 153 3.21 -8.74 1.99
C ASP A 153 2.29 -7.55 2.33
N GLY A 154 2.11 -7.26 3.62
CA GLY A 154 1.16 -6.24 4.09
C GLY A 154 1.61 -4.82 3.76
N VAL A 155 2.77 -4.41 4.29
CA VAL A 155 3.37 -3.11 3.98
C VAL A 155 4.86 -3.28 3.72
N ASP A 156 5.27 -3.02 2.49
CA ASP A 156 6.68 -2.93 2.10
C ASP A 156 7.16 -1.48 2.24
N ILE A 157 8.29 -1.28 2.91
CA ILE A 157 8.95 0.01 3.06
C ILE A 157 10.33 -0.08 2.43
N ALA A 158 10.64 0.80 1.48
CA ALA A 158 11.97 0.87 0.86
C ALA A 158 12.41 2.32 0.67
N SER A 159 13.69 2.59 0.90
CA SER A 159 14.30 3.92 0.68
C SER A 159 13.49 5.06 1.31
N SER A 160 12.90 4.85 2.48
CA SER A 160 11.91 5.78 3.06
C SER A 160 12.22 6.06 4.53
N SER A 161 11.94 7.28 4.99
CA SER A 161 12.22 7.66 6.38
C SER A 161 11.03 8.27 7.11
N HIS A 162 11.04 8.20 8.43
CA HIS A 162 9.97 8.72 9.30
C HIS A 162 8.62 8.05 8.97
N VAL A 163 8.62 6.73 8.92
CA VAL A 163 7.43 5.92 8.59
C VAL A 163 6.81 5.41 9.88
N ARG A 164 5.51 5.67 10.06
CA ARG A 164 4.73 5.19 11.21
C ARG A 164 3.62 4.26 10.73
N ILE A 165 3.59 3.04 11.23
CA ILE A 165 2.49 2.08 11.03
C ILE A 165 1.88 1.78 12.40
N LEU A 166 0.62 2.16 12.58
CA LEU A 166 -0.01 2.25 13.90
C LEU A 166 -1.34 1.48 13.95
N ASN A 167 -1.60 0.79 15.06
CA ASN A 167 -2.94 0.31 15.46
C ASN A 167 -3.70 -0.39 14.32
N SER A 168 -3.06 -1.32 13.62
CA SER A 168 -3.60 -1.92 12.40
C SER A 168 -3.63 -3.44 12.50
N PHE A 169 -4.56 -4.06 11.77
CA PHE A 169 -4.59 -5.51 11.57
C PHE A 169 -3.98 -5.84 10.20
N ILE A 170 -3.03 -6.78 10.18
CA ILE A 170 -2.35 -7.23 8.97
C ILE A 170 -2.26 -8.76 8.99
N GLY A 171 -2.99 -9.43 8.11
CA GLY A 171 -2.96 -10.89 7.98
C GLY A 171 -2.89 -11.33 6.53
N THR A 172 -1.76 -11.86 6.09
CA THR A 172 -1.47 -12.15 4.67
C THR A 172 -0.82 -13.53 4.53
N GLY A 173 -0.36 -13.86 3.32
CA GLY A 173 0.43 -15.07 3.09
C GLY A 173 1.94 -14.87 3.10
N ASP A 174 2.41 -13.68 3.48
CA ASP A 174 3.84 -13.32 3.54
C ASP A 174 4.07 -12.32 4.69
N ASP A 175 5.15 -11.53 4.66
CA ASP A 175 5.46 -10.53 5.69
C ASP A 175 4.26 -9.61 6.00
N CYS A 176 3.99 -9.34 7.28
CA CYS A 176 3.04 -8.30 7.65
C CYS A 176 3.62 -6.93 7.28
N ILE A 177 4.89 -6.71 7.63
CA ILE A 177 5.63 -5.49 7.31
C ILE A 177 7.04 -5.90 6.94
N ALA A 178 7.52 -5.49 5.77
CA ALA A 178 8.88 -5.72 5.30
C ALA A 178 9.61 -4.37 5.16
N ILE A 179 10.80 -4.26 5.76
CA ILE A 179 11.62 -3.04 5.73
C ILE A 179 12.89 -3.32 4.94
N SER A 180 12.99 -2.76 3.75
CA SER A 180 14.14 -2.92 2.85
C SER A 180 15.10 -1.73 2.92
N SER A 181 16.23 -1.88 2.24
CA SER A 181 17.37 -0.94 2.21
C SER A 181 17.00 0.54 1.99
N GLY A 182 17.82 1.41 2.59
CA GLY A 182 17.70 2.86 2.55
C GLY A 182 16.58 3.41 3.45
N SER A 183 16.09 2.62 4.39
CA SER A 183 14.97 3.00 5.25
C SER A 183 15.44 3.33 6.66
N SER A 184 14.91 4.42 7.25
CA SER A 184 15.31 4.87 8.59
C SER A 184 14.16 5.47 9.40
N HIS A 185 14.27 5.47 10.73
CA HIS A 185 13.26 6.03 11.63
C HIS A 185 11.86 5.42 11.39
N ILE A 186 11.78 4.10 11.53
CA ILE A 186 10.56 3.33 11.30
C ILE A 186 9.94 3.00 12.65
N ASN A 187 8.68 3.37 12.84
CA ASN A 187 7.93 3.07 14.06
C ASN A 187 6.71 2.20 13.73
N ILE A 188 6.72 0.98 14.25
CA ILE A 188 5.67 -0.02 14.12
C ILE A 188 5.09 -0.24 15.51
N THR A 189 3.87 0.23 15.76
CA THR A 189 3.25 0.16 17.09
C THR A 189 1.81 -0.33 17.03
N GLY A 190 1.43 -1.27 17.89
CA GLY A 190 0.03 -1.69 18.03
C GLY A 190 -0.46 -2.55 16.86
N ILE A 191 0.40 -3.36 16.25
CA ILE A 191 0.03 -4.19 15.10
C ILE A 191 -0.45 -5.55 15.56
N ALA A 192 -1.64 -5.95 15.13
CA ALA A 192 -2.08 -7.33 15.16
C ALA A 192 -1.67 -7.98 13.83
N CYS A 193 -0.55 -8.70 13.85
CA CYS A 193 0.04 -9.35 12.69
C CYS A 193 -0.26 -10.85 12.72
N GLY A 194 -0.81 -11.39 11.64
CA GLY A 194 -1.05 -12.82 11.51
C GLY A 194 -2.39 -13.20 10.86
N PRO A 195 -2.42 -14.25 10.02
CA PRO A 195 -1.28 -15.08 9.60
C PRO A 195 -0.29 -14.31 8.71
N GLY A 196 0.89 -14.88 8.44
CA GLY A 196 1.92 -14.25 7.59
C GLY A 196 3.33 -14.71 7.97
N HIS A 197 4.35 -13.97 7.56
CA HIS A 197 5.74 -14.26 7.93
C HIS A 197 6.22 -13.48 9.15
N GLY A 198 5.64 -12.33 9.49
CA GLY A 198 6.04 -11.55 10.67
C GLY A 198 6.35 -10.10 10.30
N ILE A 199 7.20 -9.45 11.08
CA ILE A 199 7.74 -8.13 10.76
C ILE A 199 9.22 -8.33 10.42
N SER A 200 9.61 -8.07 9.18
CA SER A 200 10.92 -8.47 8.67
C SER A 200 11.76 -7.26 8.27
N THR A 201 13.05 -7.31 8.55
CA THR A 201 14.04 -6.40 7.95
C THR A 201 14.76 -7.12 6.83
N GLY A 202 14.57 -6.65 5.59
CA GLY A 202 15.22 -7.16 4.40
C GLY A 202 14.24 -7.63 3.31
N ALA A 203 14.69 -8.48 2.39
CA ALA A 203 16.09 -8.94 2.27
C ALA A 203 17.06 -7.77 2.00
N LEU A 204 18.28 -7.85 2.54
CA LEU A 204 19.38 -6.89 2.37
C LEU A 204 20.60 -7.61 1.80
N GLY A 205 21.51 -6.88 1.16
CA GLY A 205 22.81 -7.37 0.74
C GLY A 205 22.87 -7.93 -0.68
N ALA A 206 21.78 -7.86 -1.45
CA ALA A 206 21.70 -8.48 -2.78
C ALA A 206 22.66 -7.85 -3.81
N TYR A 207 22.99 -6.57 -3.63
CA TYR A 207 23.83 -5.80 -4.57
C TYR A 207 24.95 -5.02 -3.86
N GLY A 208 25.35 -5.44 -2.66
CA GLY A 208 26.37 -4.76 -1.85
C GLY A 208 25.83 -4.31 -0.49
N GLU A 209 26.39 -3.23 0.03
CA GLU A 209 25.99 -2.70 1.34
C GLU A 209 24.59 -2.10 1.30
N ASP A 210 23.75 -2.55 2.23
CA ASP A 210 22.39 -2.08 2.43
C ASP A 210 22.23 -1.64 3.88
N THR A 211 21.52 -0.54 4.11
CA THR A 211 21.33 0.03 5.45
C THR A 211 19.86 0.16 5.79
N VAL A 212 19.51 -0.31 6.99
CA VAL A 212 18.24 -0.04 7.67
C VAL A 212 18.56 0.33 9.10
N GLU A 213 18.05 1.46 9.58
CA GLU A 213 18.42 2.01 10.90
C GLU A 213 17.21 2.60 11.64
N GLU A 214 17.32 2.75 12.96
CA GLU A 214 16.28 3.38 13.80
C GLU A 214 14.88 2.75 13.62
N VAL A 215 14.82 1.42 13.68
CA VAL A 215 13.56 0.65 13.62
C VAL A 215 13.07 0.33 15.04
N HIS A 216 11.84 0.72 15.34
CA HIS A 216 11.19 0.44 16.61
C HIS A 216 9.89 -0.34 16.40
N VAL A 217 9.81 -1.55 16.96
CA VAL A 217 8.61 -2.39 16.98
C VAL A 217 8.11 -2.49 18.42
N ARG A 218 6.87 -2.07 18.69
CA ARG A 218 6.32 -2.00 20.06
C ARG A 218 4.85 -2.43 20.11
N ASN A 219 4.43 -3.04 21.21
CA ASN A 219 3.03 -3.40 21.47
C ASN A 219 2.35 -4.17 20.30
N CYS A 220 3.10 -5.04 19.62
CA CYS A 220 2.58 -5.83 18.51
C CYS A 220 2.23 -7.24 19.00
N THR A 221 1.14 -7.79 18.46
CA THR A 221 0.72 -9.18 18.68
C THR A 221 0.92 -9.94 17.40
N LEU A 222 1.75 -10.99 17.43
CA LEU A 222 2.05 -11.84 16.29
C LEU A 222 1.44 -13.21 16.53
N LYS A 223 0.46 -13.60 15.70
CA LYS A 223 -0.32 -14.82 15.91
C LYS A 223 -0.46 -15.63 14.62
N GLY A 224 0.04 -16.86 14.63
CA GLY A 224 -0.01 -17.72 13.44
C GLY A 224 0.88 -17.23 12.30
N THR A 225 1.92 -16.45 12.62
CA THR A 225 3.00 -16.06 11.73
C THR A 225 4.08 -17.13 11.68
N MET A 226 4.91 -17.13 10.63
CA MET A 226 6.07 -18.02 10.50
C MET A 226 7.19 -17.61 11.45
N THR A 227 7.49 -16.31 11.53
CA THR A 227 8.46 -15.72 12.47
C THR A 227 7.82 -14.57 13.26
N GLY A 228 8.56 -14.05 14.23
CA GLY A 228 8.16 -12.92 15.05
C GLY A 228 8.58 -11.59 14.41
N VAL A 229 9.72 -11.08 14.87
CA VAL A 229 10.40 -9.89 14.37
C VAL A 229 11.83 -10.28 13.99
#